data_AF-A0A853I6P8-F1
#
_entry.id   AF-A0A853I6P8-F1
#
_cell.length_a   1.000
_cell.length_b   1.000
_cell.length_c   1.000
_cell.angle_alpha   90.00
_cell.angle_beta   90.00
_cell.angle_gamma   90.00
#
_symmetry.space_group_name_H-M   'P 1'
#
loop_
_entity.id
_entity.type
_entity.pdbx_description
1 polymer ?
#
loop_
_entity_poly.entity_id
_entity_poly.type
_entity_poly.pdbx_seq_one_letter_code
_entity_poly.pdbx_strand_id
1 'polypeptide(L)'
;MLLKSVYSIDIQQAIKKGYLTIETTKSIDQNLRKLAMGRIDLVSLNYDVGITVSNDTLSKEERGKILPHPDPLRVSLYRLLLNKKNKERSLKLLDKFNTGLYLLNKENKIKEMLDASKRGSMKLSES
;
A
#
# COMPACT_ATOMS: atom_id res chain seq x y z
N MET A 1 14.02 -9.58 13.65
CA MET A 1 13.13 -8.44 13.98
C MET A 1 13.29 -7.36 12.91
N LEU A 2 12.32 -7.22 12.00
CA LEU A 2 12.36 -6.31 10.83
C LEU A 2 11.93 -4.87 11.13
N LEU A 3 11.83 -4.48 12.42
CA LEU A 3 11.26 -3.18 12.82
C LEU A 3 12.05 -1.97 12.28
N LYS A 4 13.37 -2.11 12.06
CA LYS A 4 14.25 -0.99 11.66
C LYS A 4 13.99 -0.43 10.26
N SER A 5 13.48 -1.23 9.32
CA SER A 5 13.26 -0.78 7.93
C SER A 5 11.82 -0.39 7.62
N VAL A 6 10.88 -0.68 8.54
CA VAL A 6 9.44 -0.50 8.32
C VAL A 6 8.89 0.70 9.08
N TYR A 7 9.36 0.97 10.30
CA TYR A 7 8.86 2.05 11.15
C TYR A 7 9.85 3.20 11.28
N SER A 8 9.33 4.44 11.34
CA SER A 8 10.13 5.64 11.55
C SER A 8 10.88 5.61 12.88
N ILE A 9 11.91 6.45 13.00
CA ILE A 9 12.68 6.54 14.25
C ILE A 9 11.78 6.95 15.43
N ASP A 10 10.78 7.79 15.19
CA ASP A 10 9.85 8.27 16.22
C ASP A 10 8.94 7.16 16.73
N ILE A 11 8.40 6.31 15.83
CA ILE A 11 7.62 5.13 16.23
C ILE A 11 8.49 4.17 17.04
N GLN A 12 9.74 3.95 16.61
CA GLN A 12 10.67 3.10 17.36
C GLN A 12 10.93 3.63 18.77
N GLN A 13 11.09 4.95 18.92
CA GLN A 13 11.26 5.58 20.23
C GLN A 13 9.98 5.48 21.07
N ALA A 14 8.80 5.68 20.48
CA ALA A 14 7.52 5.56 21.17
C ALA A 14 7.28 4.14 21.72
N ILE A 15 7.62 3.11 20.94
CA ILE A 15 7.60 1.71 21.41
C ILE A 15 8.56 1.53 22.58
N LYS A 16 9.81 2.00 22.45
CA LYS A 16 10.82 1.87 23.51
C LYS A 16 10.41 2.56 24.81
N LYS A 17 9.68 3.68 24.72
CA LYS A 17 9.15 4.43 25.85
C LYS A 17 7.83 3.85 26.40
N GLY A 18 7.28 2.81 25.78
CA GLY A 18 6.03 2.18 26.21
C GLY A 18 4.75 2.91 25.79
N TYR A 19 4.85 3.93 24.94
CA TYR A 19 3.67 4.64 24.40
C TYR A 19 2.93 3.83 23.34
N LEU A 20 3.60 2.88 22.71
CA LEU A 20 3.01 1.99 21.70
C LEU A 20 3.35 0.54 22.02
N THR A 21 2.36 -0.32 21.89
CA THR A 21 2.53 -1.78 21.83
C THR A 21 2.37 -2.23 20.38
N ILE A 22 3.19 -3.19 19.94
CA ILE A 22 3.10 -3.73 18.58
C ILE A 22 2.81 -5.22 18.66
N GLU A 23 1.80 -5.64 17.91
CA GLU A 23 1.62 -7.01 17.49
C GLU A 23 1.87 -7.16 15.99
N THR A 24 2.31 -8.34 15.56
CA THR A 24 2.49 -8.67 14.15
C THR A 24 1.69 -9.90 13.78
N THR A 25 1.05 -9.86 12.61
CA THR A 25 0.47 -11.01 11.93
C THR A 25 0.83 -10.95 10.45
N LYS A 26 0.78 -12.09 9.79
CA LYS A 26 1.01 -12.20 8.35
C LYS A 26 -0.26 -11.94 7.53
N SER A 27 -1.42 -11.87 8.17
CA SER A 27 -2.72 -11.77 7.51
C SER A 27 -3.31 -10.36 7.68
N ILE A 28 -3.52 -9.69 6.55
CA ILE A 28 -4.13 -8.35 6.51
C ILE A 28 -5.60 -8.44 6.97
N ASP A 29 -6.31 -9.48 6.57
CA ASP A 29 -7.71 -9.72 6.95
C ASP A 29 -7.87 -9.88 8.47
N GLN A 30 -6.97 -10.62 9.13
CA GLN A 30 -6.97 -10.75 10.60
C GLN A 30 -6.74 -9.41 11.29
N ASN A 31 -5.80 -8.60 10.79
CA ASN A 31 -5.55 -7.26 11.35
C ASN A 31 -6.78 -6.36 11.24
N LEU A 32 -7.45 -6.36 10.08
CA LEU A 32 -8.66 -5.57 9.86
C LEU A 32 -9.82 -6.03 10.75
N ARG A 33 -9.97 -7.34 10.96
CA ARG A 33 -10.96 -7.87 11.91
C ARG A 33 -10.66 -7.47 13.36
N LYS A 34 -9.39 -7.54 13.78
CA LYS A 34 -8.99 -7.09 15.12
C LYS A 34 -9.30 -5.61 15.32
N LEU A 35 -9.02 -4.77 14.33
CA LEU A 35 -9.35 -3.35 14.35
C LEU A 35 -10.87 -3.13 14.47
N ALA A 36 -11.67 -3.81 13.63
CA ALA A 36 -13.13 -3.72 13.67
C ALA A 36 -13.73 -4.17 15.01
N MET A 37 -13.09 -5.15 15.67
CA MET A 37 -13.47 -5.66 17.00
C MET A 37 -12.92 -4.83 18.17
N GLY A 38 -12.16 -3.74 17.91
CA GLY A 38 -11.54 -2.92 18.95
C GLY A 38 -10.42 -3.63 19.73
N ARG A 39 -9.82 -4.69 19.18
CA ARG A 39 -8.68 -5.40 19.80
C ARG A 39 -7.34 -4.70 19.59
N ILE A 40 -7.27 -3.83 18.58
CA ILE A 40 -6.14 -2.94 18.31
C ILE A 40 -6.70 -1.56 17.94
N ASP A 41 -5.93 -0.52 18.22
CA ASP A 41 -6.34 0.86 17.95
C ASP A 41 -5.94 1.32 16.54
N LEU A 42 -4.90 0.71 15.96
CA LEU A 42 -4.34 1.10 14.67
C LEU A 42 -3.78 -0.13 13.92
N VAL A 43 -3.93 -0.13 12.60
CA VAL A 43 -3.18 -1.02 11.70
C VAL A 43 -2.38 -0.20 10.68
N SER A 44 -1.11 -0.55 10.50
CA SER A 44 -0.29 0.01 9.42
C SER A 44 -0.40 -0.85 8.16
N LEU A 45 -1.01 -0.31 7.10
CA LEU A 45 -1.17 -0.97 5.80
C LEU A 45 -0.82 -0.02 4.66
N ASN A 46 -0.49 -0.57 3.49
CA ASN A 46 -0.61 0.20 2.25
C ASN A 46 -2.08 0.60 2.08
N TYR A 47 -2.35 1.88 1.83
CA TYR A 47 -3.71 2.43 1.80
C TYR A 47 -4.60 1.72 0.77
N ASP A 48 -4.16 1.63 -0.48
CA ASP A 48 -4.97 1.04 -1.56
C ASP A 48 -5.26 -0.43 -1.31
N VAL A 49 -4.25 -1.20 -0.87
CA VAL A 49 -4.41 -2.61 -0.49
C VAL A 49 -5.36 -2.75 0.70
N GLY A 50 -5.23 -1.88 1.70
CA GLY A 50 -6.09 -1.88 2.89
C GLY A 50 -7.56 -1.64 2.54
N ILE A 51 -7.84 -0.71 1.62
CA ILE A 51 -9.20 -0.45 1.12
C ILE A 51 -9.77 -1.68 0.42
N THR A 52 -9.01 -2.29 -0.51
CA THR A 52 -9.46 -3.48 -1.23
C THR A 52 -9.77 -4.63 -0.28
N VAL A 53 -8.83 -4.99 0.61
CA VAL A 53 -9.02 -6.11 1.54
C VAL A 53 -10.14 -5.82 2.55
N SER A 54 -10.31 -4.56 2.96
CA SER A 54 -11.41 -4.14 3.83
C SER A 54 -12.77 -4.36 3.17
N ASN A 55 -12.90 -4.01 1.88
CA ASN A 55 -14.12 -4.23 1.11
C ASN A 55 -14.51 -5.71 1.03
N ASP A 56 -13.51 -6.60 0.93
CA ASP A 56 -13.71 -8.05 0.83
C ASP A 56 -13.92 -8.74 2.20
N THR A 57 -13.34 -8.20 3.28
CA THR A 57 -13.26 -8.90 4.58
C THR A 57 -14.32 -8.45 5.58
N LEU A 58 -14.65 -7.15 5.60
CA LEU A 58 -15.50 -6.53 6.62
C LEU A 58 -16.90 -6.24 6.07
N SER A 59 -17.91 -6.22 6.92
CA SER A 59 -19.24 -5.71 6.56
C SER A 59 -19.23 -4.20 6.33
N LYS A 60 -20.26 -3.67 5.65
CA LYS A 60 -20.40 -2.21 5.44
C LYS A 60 -20.45 -1.44 6.77
N GLU A 61 -21.08 -2.01 7.80
CA GLU A 61 -21.16 -1.40 9.13
C GLU A 61 -19.79 -1.34 9.81
N GLU A 62 -19.04 -2.45 9.82
CA GLU A 62 -17.68 -2.49 10.40
C GLU A 62 -16.74 -1.51 9.68
N ARG A 63 -16.81 -1.45 8.34
CA ARG A 63 -16.02 -0.48 7.55
C ARG A 63 -16.36 0.96 7.91
N GLY A 64 -17.62 1.27 8.18
CA GLY A 64 -18.06 2.62 8.56
C GLY A 64 -17.46 3.12 9.88
N LYS A 65 -16.93 2.22 10.71
CA LYS A 65 -16.28 2.54 12.00
C LYS A 65 -14.76 2.72 11.88
N ILE A 66 -14.19 2.39 10.72
CA ILE A 66 -12.74 2.45 10.48
C ILE A 66 -12.47 3.60 9.51
N LEU A 67 -11.55 4.48 9.91
CA LEU A 67 -11.15 5.62 9.09
C LEU A 67 -9.64 5.62 8.87
N PRO A 68 -9.17 5.98 7.68
CA PRO A 68 -7.75 6.19 7.44
C PRO A 68 -7.28 7.43 8.22
N HIS A 69 -6.10 7.33 8.83
CA HIS A 69 -5.47 8.48 9.47
C HIS A 69 -5.03 9.49 8.38
N PRO A 70 -5.24 10.82 8.58
CA PRO A 70 -4.90 11.83 7.57
C PRO A 70 -3.40 11.90 7.29
N ASP A 71 -2.58 11.63 8.30
CA ASP A 71 -1.12 11.63 8.17
C ASP A 71 -0.60 10.21 7.89
N PRO A 72 -0.06 9.93 6.68
CA PRO A 72 0.50 8.62 6.37
C PRO A 72 1.86 8.43 7.05
N LEU A 73 2.11 7.20 7.54
CA LEU A 73 3.41 6.84 8.10
C LEU A 73 4.56 6.97 7.09
N ARG A 74 4.24 6.73 5.81
CA ARG A 74 5.19 6.86 4.71
C ARG A 74 4.46 7.00 3.37
N VAL A 75 4.96 7.90 2.53
CA VAL A 75 4.62 7.94 1.09
C VAL A 75 5.63 7.09 0.32
N SER A 76 5.13 6.12 -0.44
CA SER A 76 5.96 5.26 -1.29
C SER A 76 5.89 5.71 -2.74
N LEU A 77 7.05 6.02 -3.32
CA LEU A 77 7.17 6.28 -4.75
C LEU A 77 7.65 5.01 -5.45
N TYR A 78 6.80 4.45 -6.30
CA TYR A 78 7.14 3.26 -7.09
C TYR A 78 7.99 3.64 -8.29
N ARG A 79 8.96 2.77 -8.63
CA ARG A 79 9.88 2.96 -9.75
C ARG A 79 10.07 1.63 -10.46
N LEU A 80 10.21 1.67 -11.79
CA LEU A 80 10.61 0.50 -12.55
C LEU A 80 12.09 0.20 -12.29
N LEU A 81 12.37 -1.01 -11.79
CA LEU A 81 13.74 -1.48 -11.63
C LEU A 81 14.23 -2.08 -12.95
N LEU A 82 15.40 -1.65 -13.39
CA LEU A 82 16.02 -2.10 -14.63
C LEU A 82 17.38 -2.75 -14.36
N ASN A 83 17.77 -3.70 -15.21
CA ASN A 83 19.00 -4.49 -15.03
C ASN A 83 20.24 -3.61 -15.23
N LYS A 84 21.19 -3.67 -14.28
CA LYS A 84 22.45 -2.93 -14.36
C LYS A 84 23.47 -3.53 -15.34
N LYS A 85 23.40 -4.84 -15.63
CA LYS A 85 24.36 -5.56 -16.48
C LYS A 85 24.27 -5.17 -17.95
N ASN A 86 23.08 -4.83 -18.44
CA ASN A 86 22.88 -4.41 -19.82
C ASN A 86 22.36 -2.96 -19.84
N LYS A 87 23.29 -2.02 -19.64
CA LYS A 87 22.98 -0.59 -19.53
C LYS A 87 22.30 -0.05 -20.78
N GLU A 88 22.76 -0.42 -21.97
CA GLU A 88 22.19 0.07 -23.23
C GLU A 88 20.73 -0.35 -23.39
N ARG A 89 20.43 -1.65 -23.19
CA ARG A 89 19.04 -2.14 -23.24
C ARG A 89 18.16 -1.49 -22.18
N SER A 90 18.68 -1.32 -20.96
CA SER A 90 17.95 -0.68 -19.87
C SER A 90 17.64 0.79 -20.17
N LEU A 91 18.56 1.54 -20.78
CA LEU A 91 18.29 2.92 -21.19
C LEU A 91 17.20 3.00 -22.27
N LYS A 92 17.21 2.09 -23.26
CA LYS A 92 16.14 2.00 -24.26
C LYS A 92 14.77 1.66 -23.64
N LEU A 93 14.74 0.76 -22.65
CA LEU A 93 13.51 0.42 -21.94
C LEU A 93 13.01 1.57 -21.06
N LEU A 94 13.92 2.29 -20.40
CA LEU A 94 13.58 3.43 -19.57
C LEU A 94 12.91 4.54 -20.39
N ASP A 95 13.48 4.87 -21.55
CA ASP A 95 12.95 5.89 -22.44
C ASP A 95 11.54 5.53 -22.95
N LYS A 96 11.37 4.29 -23.44
CA LYS A 96 10.06 3.78 -23.87
C LYS A 96 9.03 3.77 -22.74
N PHE A 97 9.43 3.32 -21.56
CA PHE A 97 8.54 3.26 -20.39
C PHE A 97 8.10 4.65 -19.96
N ASN A 98 9.03 5.60 -19.82
CA ASN A 98 8.71 6.97 -19.40
C ASN A 98 7.86 7.70 -20.44
N THR A 99 8.12 7.49 -21.73
CA THR A 99 7.31 8.04 -22.81
C THR A 99 5.87 7.51 -22.75
N GLY A 100 5.71 6.19 -22.64
CA GLY A 100 4.39 5.57 -22.51
C GLY A 100 3.65 6.03 -21.25
N LEU A 101 4.35 6.10 -20.12
CA LEU A 101 3.79 6.56 -18.85
C LEU A 101 3.32 8.02 -18.94
N TYR A 102 4.09 8.89 -19.60
CA TYR A 102 3.70 10.28 -19.83
C TYR A 102 2.41 10.39 -20.66
N LEU A 103 2.30 9.62 -21.76
CA LEU A 103 1.11 9.61 -22.60
C LEU A 103 -0.12 9.10 -21.83
N LEU A 104 0.00 7.98 -21.12
CA LEU A 104 -1.08 7.43 -20.30
C LEU A 104 -1.52 8.40 -19.20
N ASN A 105 -0.58 9.14 -18.61
CA ASN A 105 -0.90 10.13 -17.60
C ASN A 105 -1.62 11.35 -18.20
N LYS A 106 -1.19 11.83 -19.38
CA LYS A 106 -1.85 12.93 -20.12
C LYS A 106 -3.30 12.59 -20.48
N GLU A 107 -3.58 11.32 -20.75
CA GLU A 107 -4.91 10.80 -21.07
C GLU A 107 -5.73 10.38 -19.83
N ASN A 108 -5.29 10.68 -18.60
CA ASN A 108 -5.90 10.22 -17.34
C ASN A 108 -6.02 8.69 -17.16
N LYS A 109 -5.47 7.88 -18.06
CA LYS A 109 -5.55 6.41 -18.00
C LYS A 109 -4.92 5.84 -16.73
N ILE A 110 -3.85 6.46 -16.24
CA ILE A 110 -3.22 6.04 -14.97
C ILE A 110 -4.20 6.17 -13.81
N LYS A 111 -4.95 7.27 -13.74
CA LYS A 111 -5.98 7.46 -12.70
C LYS A 111 -7.09 6.44 -12.83
N GLU A 112 -7.58 6.19 -14.04
CA GLU A 112 -8.61 5.17 -14.30
C GLU A 112 -8.17 3.78 -13.87
N MET A 113 -6.93 3.39 -14.18
CA MET A 113 -6.33 2.13 -13.77
C MET A 113 -6.26 2.02 -12.24
N LEU A 114 -5.79 3.05 -11.54
CA LEU A 114 -5.73 3.05 -10.07
C LEU A 114 -7.12 2.98 -9.43
N ASP A 115 -8.09 3.74 -9.94
CA ASP A 115 -9.46 3.72 -9.43
C ASP A 115 -10.14 2.37 -9.70
N ALA A 116 -9.87 1.73 -10.84
CA ALA A 116 -10.35 0.38 -11.16
C ALA A 116 -9.71 -0.68 -10.26
N SER A 117 -8.43 -0.53 -9.89
CA SER A 117 -7.73 -1.39 -8.95
C SER A 117 -8.35 -1.31 -7.54
N LYS A 118 -8.62 -0.10 -7.05
CA LYS A 118 -9.29 0.13 -5.74
C LYS A 118 -10.68 -0.48 -5.64
N ARG A 119 -11.40 -0.57 -6.76
CA ARG A 119 -12.73 -1.22 -6.84
C ARG A 119 -12.66 -2.74 -7.00
N GLY A 120 -11.46 -3.34 -7.08
CA GLY A 120 -11.28 -4.76 -7.37
C GLY A 120 -11.65 -5.18 -8.79
N SER A 121 -11.93 -4.21 -9.68
CA SER A 121 -12.35 -4.46 -11.07
C SER A 121 -11.20 -4.76 -12.04
N MET A 122 -9.96 -4.52 -11.61
CA MET A 122 -8.77 -4.93 -12.36
C MET A 122 -8.41 -6.37 -11.97
N LYS A 123 -9.16 -7.35 -12.51
CA LYS A 123 -8.66 -8.73 -12.55
C LYS A 123 -7.64 -8.77 -13.68
N LEU A 124 -6.36 -8.97 -13.35
CA LEU A 124 -5.41 -9.43 -14.34
C LEU A 124 -5.99 -10.72 -14.88
N SER A 125 -6.44 -10.71 -16.14
CA SER A 125 -6.72 -11.96 -16.84
C SER A 125 -5.40 -12.71 -16.87
N GLU A 126 -5.29 -13.76 -16.08
CA GLU A 126 -4.22 -14.73 -16.25
C GLU A 126 -4.35 -15.25 -17.69
N SER A 127 -3.38 -14.86 -18.52
CA SER A 127 -3.16 -15.42 -19.85
C SER A 127 -2.26 -16.64 -19.74
#